data_AF-A0A7T4E2C5-F1
#
_entry.id   AF-A0A7T4E2C5-F1
#
_cell.length_a   1.000
_cell.length_b   1.000
_cell.length_c   1.000
_cell.angle_alpha   90.00
_cell.angle_beta   90.00
_cell.angle_gamma   90.00
#
_symmetry.space_group_name_H-M   'P 1'
#
loop_
_entity.id
_entity.type
_entity.pdbx_description
1 polymer ?
#
loop_
_entity_poly.entity_id
_entity_poly.type
_entity_poly.pdbx_seq_one_letter_code
_entity_poly.pdbx_strand_id
1 'polypeptide(L)'
;MDTDTLQGRLEFLRQAEKLKDVLRSARSSGGRQESTAEHTWRLCLMAMMLEEGLADLDFARILRLCVVHDLGEAIHGDIPATQQATGTDKGAQERLDLLQLAAPLDATARARLLALWDDYENAGSPEARAVKAMDKLETLLQHNQGANAPDFDYAFNLDYGRKHTDALPLFREIRRLLDADTEARIRQQAAVRDAPPAGPADVVQRQLDAYNARDIEAFMPAWAEDCLYYAFPDTLLASGHAEIRARHVERFQEPDLHGRLVNRIVNGDIVVDQEIVTRNFADGPGEIDVTAIYEVRGHQITKAWFKLGQPRLHARPA
;
A
#
# COMPACT_ATOMS: atom_id res chain seq x y z
N MET A 1 -19.08 -38.22 -9.32
CA MET A 1 -17.86 -37.80 -8.62
C MET A 1 -17.65 -38.79 -7.50
N ASP A 2 -16.55 -39.54 -7.52
CA ASP A 2 -16.19 -40.45 -6.43
C ASP A 2 -15.66 -39.68 -5.20
N THR A 3 -15.50 -40.40 -4.10
CA THR A 3 -15.04 -39.85 -2.82
C THR A 3 -13.66 -39.21 -2.94
N ASP A 4 -12.73 -39.82 -3.67
CA ASP A 4 -11.36 -39.32 -3.81
C ASP A 4 -11.33 -37.97 -4.56
N THR A 5 -12.12 -37.86 -5.62
CA THR A 5 -12.31 -36.61 -6.37
C THR A 5 -12.90 -35.51 -5.47
N LEU A 6 -13.87 -35.84 -4.62
CA LEU A 6 -14.46 -34.89 -3.68
C LEU A 6 -13.45 -34.46 -2.61
N GLN A 7 -12.66 -35.40 -2.07
CA GLN A 7 -11.61 -35.10 -1.10
C GLN A 7 -10.57 -34.14 -1.68
N GLY A 8 -10.10 -34.40 -2.91
CA GLY A 8 -9.18 -33.52 -3.61
C GLY A 8 -9.73 -32.10 -3.82
N ARG A 9 -11.00 -31.98 -4.20
CA ARG A 9 -11.67 -30.67 -4.34
C ARG A 9 -11.82 -29.93 -3.02
N LEU A 10 -12.20 -30.64 -1.95
CA LEU A 10 -12.30 -30.04 -0.62
C LEU A 10 -10.92 -29.59 -0.11
N GLU A 11 -9.88 -30.37 -0.39
CA GLU A 11 -8.52 -29.99 -0.01
C GLU A 11 -8.02 -28.76 -0.77
N PHE A 12 -8.26 -28.68 -2.08
CA PHE A 12 -8.02 -27.45 -2.84
C PHE A 12 -8.73 -26.24 -2.23
N LEU A 13 -10.01 -26.37 -1.87
CA LEU A 13 -10.77 -25.28 -1.25
C LEU A 13 -10.23 -24.87 0.13
N ARG A 14 -9.75 -25.82 0.95
CA ARG A 14 -9.09 -25.52 2.22
C ARG A 14 -7.80 -24.72 2.02
N GLN A 15 -7.05 -25.01 0.96
CA GLN A 15 -5.81 -24.29 0.68
C GLN A 15 -6.07 -22.90 0.07
N ALA A 16 -7.05 -22.79 -0.84
CA ALA A 16 -7.42 -21.52 -1.46
C ALA A 16 -7.99 -20.50 -0.45
N GLU A 17 -8.48 -20.97 0.70
CA GLU A 17 -8.97 -20.14 1.80
C GLU A 17 -7.95 -19.11 2.29
N LYS A 18 -6.66 -19.44 2.22
CA LYS A 18 -5.53 -18.56 2.59
C LYS A 18 -5.57 -17.21 1.85
N LEU A 19 -6.19 -17.14 0.69
CA LEU A 19 -6.37 -15.90 -0.08
C LEU A 19 -7.12 -14.82 0.70
N LYS A 20 -7.91 -15.19 1.72
CA LYS A 20 -8.59 -14.23 2.60
C LYS A 20 -7.64 -13.45 3.50
N ASP A 21 -6.46 -14.01 3.78
CA ASP A 21 -5.43 -13.40 4.62
C ASP A 21 -4.28 -12.79 3.81
N VAL A 22 -4.29 -12.95 2.47
CA VAL A 22 -3.37 -12.26 1.56
C VAL A 22 -3.83 -10.81 1.43
N LEU A 23 -3.06 -9.87 1.99
CA LEU A 23 -3.39 -8.45 1.98
C LEU A 23 -2.80 -7.74 0.77
N ARG A 24 -3.61 -6.88 0.16
CA ARG A 24 -3.24 -5.98 -0.93
C ARG A 24 -2.77 -4.64 -0.38
N SER A 25 -2.07 -3.88 -1.22
CA SER A 25 -1.70 -2.49 -0.92
C SER A 25 -2.90 -1.55 -0.77
N ALA A 26 -4.02 -1.89 -1.40
CA ALA A 26 -5.24 -1.09 -1.37
C ALA A 26 -5.93 -1.10 0.00
N ARG A 27 -6.62 -0.01 0.34
CA ARG A 27 -7.33 0.16 1.62
C ARG A 27 -8.80 0.47 1.41
N SER A 28 -9.64 -0.07 2.28
CA SER A 28 -11.06 0.30 2.41
C SER A 28 -11.23 1.77 2.80
N SER A 29 -12.46 2.30 2.68
CA SER A 29 -12.80 3.65 3.15
C SER A 29 -12.64 3.83 4.66
N GLY A 30 -12.66 2.73 5.43
CA GLY A 30 -12.35 2.71 6.86
C GLY A 30 -10.86 2.53 7.19
N GLY A 31 -9.99 2.47 6.18
CA GLY A 31 -8.53 2.40 6.35
C GLY A 31 -7.96 0.99 6.54
N ARG A 32 -8.78 -0.05 6.69
CA ARG A 32 -8.31 -1.45 6.71
C ARG A 32 -7.76 -1.84 5.33
N GLN A 33 -6.64 -2.57 5.30
CA GLN A 33 -6.13 -3.19 4.07
C GLN A 33 -7.13 -4.22 3.53
N GLU A 34 -7.35 -4.16 2.23
CA GLU A 34 -8.15 -5.13 1.47
C GLU A 34 -7.39 -6.46 1.36
N SER A 35 -8.11 -7.58 1.36
CA SER A 35 -7.51 -8.88 0.97
C SER A 35 -7.76 -9.24 -0.49
N THR A 36 -6.92 -10.09 -1.08
CA THR A 36 -7.08 -10.56 -2.47
C THR A 36 -8.43 -11.25 -2.69
N ALA A 37 -8.97 -11.94 -1.68
CA ALA A 37 -10.31 -12.49 -1.75
C ALA A 37 -11.41 -11.41 -1.81
N GLU A 38 -11.26 -10.29 -1.10
CA GLU A 38 -12.20 -9.16 -1.12
C GLU A 38 -12.17 -8.42 -2.46
N HIS A 39 -10.97 -8.20 -3.00
CA HIS A 39 -10.76 -7.72 -4.37
C HIS A 39 -11.47 -8.59 -5.39
N THR A 40 -11.23 -9.90 -5.35
CA THR A 40 -11.85 -10.89 -6.25
C THR A 40 -13.38 -10.87 -6.15
N TRP A 41 -13.92 -10.75 -4.94
CA TRP A 41 -15.36 -10.61 -4.75
C TRP A 41 -15.91 -9.34 -5.40
N ARG A 42 -15.25 -8.18 -5.20
CA ARG A 42 -15.74 -6.91 -5.75
C ARG A 42 -15.53 -6.82 -7.27
N LEU A 43 -14.50 -7.47 -7.80
CA LEU A 43 -14.29 -7.64 -9.23
C LEU A 43 -15.42 -8.45 -9.88
N CYS A 44 -15.87 -9.54 -9.25
CA CYS A 44 -17.04 -10.29 -9.70
C CYS A 44 -18.31 -9.43 -9.66
N LEU A 45 -18.51 -8.65 -8.59
CA LEU A 45 -19.63 -7.73 -8.48
C LEU A 45 -19.60 -6.64 -9.56
N MET A 46 -18.42 -6.09 -9.86
CA MET A 46 -18.22 -5.14 -10.95
C MET A 46 -18.60 -5.77 -12.30
N ALA A 47 -18.15 -6.99 -12.58
CA ALA A 47 -18.52 -7.70 -13.81
C ALA A 47 -20.04 -7.85 -13.94
N MET A 48 -20.74 -8.19 -12.86
CA MET A 48 -22.21 -8.28 -12.84
C MET A 48 -22.90 -6.93 -13.09
N MET A 49 -22.36 -5.82 -12.57
CA MET A 49 -22.92 -4.49 -12.82
C MET A 49 -22.66 -3.98 -14.25
N LEU A 50 -21.70 -4.58 -14.96
CA LEU A 50 -21.32 -4.20 -16.32
C LEU A 50 -21.78 -5.21 -17.38
N GLU A 51 -22.54 -6.24 -17.00
CA GLU A 51 -22.93 -7.37 -17.86
C GLU A 51 -23.58 -6.92 -19.18
N GLU A 52 -24.46 -5.91 -19.14
CA GLU A 52 -25.13 -5.36 -20.34
C GLU A 52 -24.13 -4.83 -21.37
N GLY A 53 -23.01 -4.25 -20.91
CA GLY A 53 -21.93 -3.75 -21.77
C GLY A 53 -20.96 -4.84 -22.24
N LEU A 54 -21.15 -6.09 -21.81
CA LEU A 54 -20.34 -7.27 -22.12
C LEU A 54 -21.14 -8.36 -22.84
N ALA A 55 -22.30 -8.02 -23.42
CA ALA A 55 -23.27 -8.98 -23.95
C ALA A 55 -22.74 -9.96 -25.02
N ASP A 56 -21.67 -9.61 -25.74
CA ASP A 56 -21.03 -10.47 -26.75
C ASP A 56 -20.03 -11.48 -26.16
N LEU A 57 -19.85 -11.50 -24.84
CA LEU A 57 -18.86 -12.33 -24.14
C LEU A 57 -19.53 -13.46 -23.34
N ASP A 58 -18.81 -14.57 -23.15
CA ASP A 58 -19.27 -15.63 -22.24
C ASP A 58 -19.16 -15.14 -20.79
N PHE A 59 -20.28 -14.68 -20.24
CA PHE A 59 -20.34 -14.15 -18.88
C PHE A 59 -19.97 -15.18 -17.81
N ALA A 60 -20.32 -16.45 -18.02
CA ALA A 60 -19.91 -17.51 -17.11
C ALA A 60 -18.40 -17.74 -17.15
N ARG A 61 -17.75 -17.53 -18.30
CA ARG A 61 -16.29 -17.52 -18.40
C ARG A 61 -15.67 -16.29 -17.74
N ILE A 62 -16.25 -15.09 -17.89
CA ILE A 62 -15.81 -13.86 -17.20
C ILE A 62 -15.75 -14.09 -15.70
N LEU A 63 -16.84 -14.57 -15.08
CA LEU A 63 -16.85 -14.80 -13.63
C LEU A 63 -15.82 -15.85 -13.20
N ARG A 64 -15.60 -16.90 -13.99
CA ARG A 64 -14.56 -17.90 -13.70
C ARG A 64 -13.15 -17.30 -13.77
N LEU A 65 -12.89 -16.43 -14.73
CA LEU A 65 -11.62 -15.72 -14.83
C LEU A 65 -11.41 -14.79 -13.64
N CYS A 66 -12.43 -14.00 -13.25
CA CYS A 66 -12.36 -13.16 -12.05
C CYS A 66 -12.03 -13.98 -10.79
N VAL A 67 -12.65 -15.14 -10.59
CA VAL A 67 -12.39 -15.98 -9.41
C VAL A 67 -10.97 -16.59 -9.40
N VAL A 68 -10.38 -16.84 -10.57
CA VAL A 68 -9.13 -17.62 -10.69
C VAL A 68 -7.88 -16.75 -10.78
N HIS A 69 -8.01 -15.49 -11.23
CA HIS A 69 -6.87 -14.68 -11.67
C HIS A 69 -5.73 -14.56 -10.65
N ASP A 70 -6.06 -14.32 -9.38
CA ASP A 70 -5.07 -14.14 -8.30
C ASP A 70 -4.97 -15.37 -7.35
N LEU A 71 -5.50 -16.54 -7.73
CA LEU A 71 -5.46 -17.73 -6.84
C LEU A 71 -4.04 -18.16 -6.46
N GLY A 72 -3.05 -17.90 -7.33
CA GLY A 72 -1.63 -18.19 -7.04
C GLY A 72 -1.09 -17.44 -5.82
N GLU A 73 -1.62 -16.25 -5.53
CA GLU A 73 -1.17 -15.41 -4.41
C GLU A 73 -1.40 -16.07 -3.04
N ALA A 74 -2.24 -17.10 -2.95
CA ALA A 74 -2.47 -17.87 -1.73
C ALA A 74 -1.20 -18.58 -1.17
N ILE A 75 -0.12 -18.70 -1.96
CA ILE A 75 1.13 -19.33 -1.55
C ILE A 75 2.20 -18.31 -1.17
N HIS A 76 2.53 -17.36 -2.05
CA HIS A 76 3.60 -16.37 -1.82
C HIS A 76 3.15 -14.91 -1.66
N GLY A 77 1.84 -14.66 -1.64
CA GLY A 77 1.24 -13.34 -1.39
C GLY A 77 1.12 -12.44 -2.62
N ASP A 78 0.50 -11.26 -2.42
CA ASP A 78 0.40 -10.20 -3.42
C ASP A 78 1.71 -9.40 -3.52
N ILE A 79 2.13 -9.12 -4.74
CA ILE A 79 3.23 -8.20 -5.04
C ILE A 79 2.64 -6.94 -5.70
N PRO A 80 2.60 -5.80 -4.98
CA PRO A 80 2.02 -4.56 -5.49
C PRO A 80 2.66 -4.10 -6.80
N ALA A 81 1.86 -3.52 -7.68
CA ALA A 81 2.32 -3.07 -9.00
C ALA A 81 3.49 -2.07 -8.93
N THR A 82 3.55 -1.26 -7.87
CA THR A 82 4.63 -0.28 -7.63
C THR A 82 5.96 -0.93 -7.23
N GLN A 83 5.95 -2.20 -6.78
CA GLN A 83 7.11 -2.94 -6.28
C GLN A 83 7.58 -4.03 -7.26
N GLN A 84 6.91 -4.20 -8.40
CA GLN A 84 7.30 -5.15 -9.43
C GLN A 84 8.55 -4.62 -10.16
N ALA A 85 9.73 -5.13 -9.77
CA ALA A 85 10.99 -4.78 -10.42
C ALA A 85 11.03 -5.29 -11.87
N THR A 86 11.73 -4.58 -12.75
CA THR A 86 12.05 -5.09 -14.09
C THR A 86 12.94 -6.33 -13.98
N GLY A 87 12.38 -7.51 -14.27
CA GLY A 87 13.11 -8.79 -14.31
C GLY A 87 12.67 -9.84 -13.29
N THR A 88 11.77 -9.52 -12.35
CA THR A 88 11.08 -10.54 -11.56
C THR A 88 9.97 -11.17 -12.39
N ASP A 89 10.05 -12.48 -12.62
CA ASP A 89 9.02 -13.22 -13.36
C ASP A 89 7.84 -13.56 -12.44
N LYS A 90 7.11 -12.51 -12.02
CA LYS A 90 5.91 -12.62 -11.15
C LYS A 90 4.94 -13.65 -11.71
N GLY A 91 4.67 -13.58 -13.03
CA GLY A 91 3.78 -14.51 -13.71
C GLY A 91 4.26 -15.96 -13.61
N ALA A 92 5.55 -16.25 -13.84
CA ALA A 92 6.05 -17.62 -13.67
C ALA A 92 5.94 -18.13 -12.22
N GLN A 93 6.20 -17.27 -11.22
CA GLN A 93 6.05 -17.66 -9.82
C GLN A 93 4.59 -17.95 -9.47
N GLU A 94 3.66 -17.07 -9.83
CA GLU A 94 2.23 -17.28 -9.59
C GLU A 94 1.70 -18.52 -10.31
N ARG A 95 2.23 -18.82 -11.50
CA ARG A 95 1.89 -20.03 -12.22
C ARG A 95 2.36 -21.29 -11.48
N LEU A 96 3.57 -21.28 -10.92
CA LEU A 96 4.08 -22.37 -10.09
C LEU A 96 3.27 -22.53 -8.81
N ASP A 97 2.85 -21.42 -8.21
CA ASP A 97 2.04 -21.41 -7.00
C ASP A 97 0.65 -21.98 -7.26
N LEU A 98 0.02 -21.61 -8.39
CA LEU A 98 -1.25 -22.17 -8.79
C LEU A 98 -1.13 -23.67 -9.10
N LEU A 99 -0.02 -24.11 -9.71
CA LEU A 99 0.25 -25.54 -9.92
C LEU A 99 0.32 -26.30 -8.60
N GLN A 100 1.01 -25.74 -7.60
CA GLN A 100 1.10 -26.32 -6.26
C GLN A 100 -0.27 -26.34 -5.58
N LEU A 101 -1.00 -25.23 -5.62
CA LEU A 101 -2.34 -25.10 -5.03
C LEU A 101 -3.32 -26.10 -5.65
N ALA A 102 -3.25 -26.31 -6.97
CA ALA A 102 -4.12 -27.20 -7.72
C ALA A 102 -3.71 -28.68 -7.67
N ALA A 103 -2.60 -29.04 -6.99
CA ALA A 103 -2.12 -30.41 -6.92
C ALA A 103 -3.16 -31.44 -6.42
N PRO A 104 -4.04 -31.12 -5.44
CA PRO A 104 -5.08 -32.04 -4.97
C PRO A 104 -6.19 -32.32 -5.98
N LEU A 105 -6.34 -31.51 -7.04
CA LEU A 105 -7.40 -31.67 -8.03
C LEU A 105 -7.13 -32.83 -8.98
N ASP A 106 -8.21 -33.45 -9.45
CA ASP A 106 -8.16 -34.39 -10.57
C ASP A 106 -7.58 -33.73 -11.84
N ALA A 107 -6.99 -34.51 -12.74
CA ALA A 107 -6.28 -33.99 -13.91
C ALA A 107 -7.16 -33.09 -14.80
N THR A 108 -8.46 -33.37 -14.89
CA THR A 108 -9.38 -32.58 -15.72
C THR A 108 -9.68 -31.24 -15.07
N ALA A 109 -9.98 -31.23 -13.77
CA ALA A 109 -10.23 -29.99 -13.03
C ALA A 109 -8.97 -29.10 -12.98
N ARG A 110 -7.80 -29.69 -12.71
CA ARG A 110 -6.52 -28.98 -12.70
C ARG A 110 -6.22 -28.34 -14.04
N ALA A 111 -6.36 -29.09 -15.15
CA ALA A 111 -6.10 -28.55 -16.48
C ALA A 111 -7.04 -27.38 -16.83
N ARG A 112 -8.32 -27.45 -16.45
CA ARG A 112 -9.29 -26.37 -16.67
C ARG A 112 -8.95 -25.11 -15.87
N LEU A 113 -8.54 -25.27 -14.61
CA LEU A 113 -8.14 -24.16 -13.74
C LEU A 113 -6.91 -23.43 -14.30
N LEU A 114 -5.88 -24.19 -14.66
CA LEU A 114 -4.65 -23.64 -15.24
C LEU A 114 -4.91 -22.96 -16.58
N ALA A 115 -5.76 -23.52 -17.44
CA ALA A 115 -6.11 -22.92 -18.71
C ALA A 115 -6.87 -21.58 -18.56
N LEU A 116 -7.67 -21.41 -17.50
CA LEU A 116 -8.30 -20.12 -17.19
C LEU A 116 -7.26 -19.10 -16.76
N TRP A 117 -6.36 -19.49 -15.85
CA TRP A 117 -5.29 -18.60 -15.38
C TRP A 117 -4.33 -18.23 -16.51
N ASP A 118 -3.89 -19.19 -17.33
CA ASP A 118 -3.01 -18.96 -18.48
C ASP A 118 -3.66 -18.00 -19.50
N ASP A 119 -4.98 -18.10 -19.71
CA ASP A 119 -5.70 -17.19 -20.59
C ASP A 119 -5.81 -15.77 -20.01
N TYR A 120 -6.12 -15.64 -18.71
CA TYR A 120 -6.09 -14.36 -18.01
C TYR A 120 -4.70 -13.72 -18.09
N GLU A 121 -3.65 -14.49 -17.81
CA GLU A 121 -2.30 -13.96 -17.71
C GLU A 121 -1.83 -13.39 -19.05
N ASN A 122 -2.08 -14.14 -20.12
CA ASN A 122 -1.74 -13.74 -21.49
C ASN A 122 -2.76 -12.78 -22.12
N ALA A 123 -3.88 -12.50 -21.46
CA ALA A 123 -5.02 -11.77 -22.02
C ALA A 123 -5.44 -12.31 -23.42
N GLY A 124 -5.52 -13.65 -23.54
CA GLY A 124 -5.64 -14.35 -24.81
C GLY A 124 -7.03 -14.26 -25.44
N SER A 125 -8.07 -14.42 -24.64
CA SER A 125 -9.47 -14.32 -25.07
C SER A 125 -10.06 -12.90 -24.93
N PRO A 126 -11.17 -12.58 -25.62
CA PRO A 126 -11.98 -11.40 -25.34
C PRO A 126 -12.37 -11.29 -23.85
N GLU A 127 -12.78 -12.38 -23.21
CA GLU A 127 -13.14 -12.44 -21.80
C GLU A 127 -11.94 -12.13 -20.89
N ALA A 128 -10.78 -12.72 -21.18
CA ALA A 128 -9.56 -12.46 -20.41
C ALA A 128 -9.11 -11.00 -20.52
N ARG A 129 -9.20 -10.39 -21.72
CA ARG A 129 -8.94 -8.95 -21.90
C ARG A 129 -9.91 -8.08 -21.11
N ALA A 130 -11.19 -8.47 -21.07
CA ALA A 130 -12.20 -7.77 -20.30
C ALA A 130 -11.93 -7.86 -18.79
N VAL A 131 -11.62 -9.05 -18.28
CA VAL A 131 -11.28 -9.23 -16.86
C VAL A 131 -9.99 -8.52 -16.50
N LYS A 132 -8.95 -8.56 -17.34
CA LYS A 132 -7.70 -7.80 -17.12
C LYS A 132 -7.95 -6.29 -17.08
N ALA A 133 -8.89 -5.77 -17.89
CA ALA A 133 -9.26 -4.36 -17.82
C ALA A 133 -10.04 -4.03 -16.53
N MET A 134 -11.04 -4.85 -16.18
CA MET A 134 -11.84 -4.68 -14.96
C MET A 134 -10.98 -4.78 -13.70
N ASP A 135 -10.01 -5.68 -13.63
CA ASP A 135 -9.06 -5.80 -12.51
C ASP A 135 -8.31 -4.47 -12.24
N LYS A 136 -7.88 -3.79 -13.31
CA LYS A 136 -7.26 -2.46 -13.18
C LYS A 136 -8.26 -1.40 -12.74
N LEU A 137 -9.46 -1.37 -13.34
CA LEU A 137 -10.50 -0.40 -12.99
C LEU A 137 -10.97 -0.56 -11.53
N GLU A 138 -11.11 -1.80 -11.07
CA GLU A 138 -11.43 -2.14 -9.69
C GLU A 138 -10.37 -1.56 -8.75
N THR A 139 -9.09 -1.79 -9.06
CA THR A 139 -7.96 -1.28 -8.27
C THR A 139 -8.00 0.26 -8.19
N LEU A 140 -8.23 0.94 -9.32
CA LEU A 140 -8.35 2.40 -9.37
C LEU A 140 -9.53 2.91 -8.54
N LEU A 141 -10.68 2.24 -8.63
CA LEU A 141 -11.87 2.55 -7.83
C LEU A 141 -11.59 2.38 -6.33
N GLN A 142 -10.89 1.30 -5.93
CA GLN A 142 -10.50 1.09 -4.54
C GLN A 142 -9.54 2.18 -4.04
N HIS A 143 -8.55 2.55 -4.85
CA HIS A 143 -7.63 3.64 -4.50
C HIS A 143 -8.38 4.96 -4.32
N ASN A 144 -9.31 5.31 -5.22
CA ASN A 144 -10.07 6.55 -5.09
C ASN A 144 -11.04 6.56 -3.90
N GLN A 145 -11.50 5.40 -3.44
CA GLN A 145 -12.41 5.28 -2.30
C GLN A 145 -11.68 5.10 -0.95
N GLY A 146 -10.46 4.56 -0.98
CA GLY A 146 -9.71 4.17 0.21
C GLY A 146 -9.29 5.33 1.10
N ALA A 147 -9.25 5.08 2.41
CA ALA A 147 -8.53 5.95 3.35
C ALA A 147 -7.03 5.62 3.27
N ASN A 148 -6.41 6.11 2.19
CA ASN A 148 -4.99 5.90 1.93
C ASN A 148 -4.11 6.78 2.81
N ALA A 149 -2.85 6.41 2.94
CA ALA A 149 -1.86 7.20 3.67
C ALA A 149 -1.65 8.58 2.99
N PRO A 150 -1.23 9.61 3.76
CA PRO A 150 -1.01 10.95 3.21
C PRO A 150 -0.01 11.03 2.06
N ASP A 151 0.92 10.06 1.97
CA ASP A 151 1.96 9.94 0.95
C ASP A 151 1.57 9.00 -0.21
N PHE A 152 0.31 8.54 -0.28
CA PHE A 152 -0.15 7.68 -1.36
C PHE A 152 -0.03 8.38 -2.73
N ASP A 153 0.63 7.71 -3.68
CA ASP A 153 0.84 8.21 -5.04
C ASP A 153 -0.38 7.96 -5.93
N TYR A 154 -1.33 8.89 -5.92
CA TYR A 154 -2.46 8.87 -6.85
C TYR A 154 -2.04 9.12 -8.31
N ALA A 155 -0.87 9.71 -8.59
CA ALA A 155 -0.48 9.98 -9.97
C ALA A 155 -0.14 8.68 -10.72
N PHE A 156 0.40 7.67 -10.02
CA PHE A 156 0.59 6.32 -10.57
C PHE A 156 -0.67 5.75 -11.23
N ASN A 157 -1.84 5.97 -10.62
CA ASN A 157 -3.12 5.50 -11.13
C ASN A 157 -3.43 6.04 -12.53
N LEU A 158 -2.96 7.24 -12.87
CA LEU A 158 -3.22 7.88 -14.15
C LEU A 158 -2.51 7.17 -15.31
N ASP A 159 -1.50 6.33 -15.10
CA ASP A 159 -0.87 5.57 -16.19
C ASP A 159 -1.08 4.06 -16.06
N TYR A 160 -1.30 3.59 -14.83
CA TYR A 160 -1.51 2.19 -14.53
C TYR A 160 -2.62 1.55 -15.38
N GLY A 161 -2.32 0.42 -16.00
CA GLY A 161 -3.31 -0.40 -16.71
C GLY A 161 -3.92 0.20 -17.98
N ARG A 162 -3.44 1.34 -18.50
CA ARG A 162 -3.99 1.98 -19.72
C ARG A 162 -4.06 1.03 -20.91
N LYS A 163 -3.01 0.24 -21.15
CA LYS A 163 -2.96 -0.75 -22.24
C LYS A 163 -4.15 -1.73 -22.26
N HIS A 164 -4.75 -2.01 -21.10
CA HIS A 164 -5.92 -2.87 -20.98
C HIS A 164 -7.23 -2.07 -20.97
N THR A 165 -7.27 -0.97 -20.21
CA THR A 165 -8.48 -0.18 -20.02
C THR A 165 -8.87 0.64 -21.26
N ASP A 166 -7.92 0.99 -22.12
CA ASP A 166 -8.20 1.69 -23.38
C ASP A 166 -8.65 0.76 -24.52
N ALA A 167 -8.62 -0.56 -24.32
CA ALA A 167 -8.86 -1.54 -25.37
C ALA A 167 -10.32 -1.61 -25.85
N LEU A 168 -11.29 -1.30 -24.97
CA LEU A 168 -12.73 -1.32 -25.28
C LEU A 168 -13.40 0.00 -24.90
N PRO A 169 -14.38 0.49 -25.69
CA PRO A 169 -15.06 1.77 -25.42
C PRO A 169 -15.67 1.88 -24.02
N LEU A 170 -16.30 0.80 -23.53
CA LEU A 170 -16.89 0.75 -22.18
C LEU A 170 -15.84 1.04 -21.10
N PHE A 171 -14.73 0.30 -21.13
CA PHE A 171 -13.67 0.44 -20.12
C PHE A 171 -12.95 1.78 -20.22
N ARG A 172 -12.81 2.34 -21.42
CA ARG A 172 -12.27 3.69 -21.60
C ARG A 172 -13.15 4.75 -20.95
N GLU A 173 -14.47 4.61 -21.05
CA GLU A 173 -15.38 5.57 -20.41
C GLU A 173 -15.38 5.44 -18.89
N ILE A 174 -15.40 4.21 -18.35
CA ILE A 174 -15.24 3.98 -16.91
C ILE A 174 -13.90 4.56 -16.43
N ARG A 175 -12.82 4.31 -17.18
CA ARG A 175 -11.50 4.85 -16.90
C ARG A 175 -11.50 6.37 -16.84
N ARG A 176 -12.16 7.05 -17.78
CA ARG A 176 -12.28 8.51 -17.79
C ARG A 176 -12.93 9.05 -16.52
N LEU A 177 -13.95 8.36 -16.00
CA LEU A 177 -14.59 8.73 -14.73
C LEU A 177 -13.63 8.54 -13.54
N LEU A 178 -12.96 7.39 -13.48
CA LEU A 178 -11.99 7.09 -12.42
C LEU A 178 -10.75 7.99 -12.46
N ASP A 179 -10.29 8.40 -13.65
CA ASP A 179 -9.19 9.37 -13.80
C ASP A 179 -9.63 10.74 -13.23
N ALA A 180 -10.87 11.19 -13.48
CA ALA A 180 -11.38 12.43 -12.91
C ALA A 180 -11.46 12.39 -11.37
N ASP A 181 -11.88 11.26 -10.80
CA ASP A 181 -11.87 11.03 -9.36
C ASP A 181 -10.43 11.02 -8.81
N THR A 182 -9.50 10.38 -9.51
CA THR A 182 -8.07 10.33 -9.16
C THR A 182 -7.48 11.74 -9.12
N GLU A 183 -7.73 12.56 -10.15
CA GLU A 183 -7.28 13.95 -10.19
C GLU A 183 -7.89 14.79 -9.06
N ALA A 184 -9.15 14.53 -8.69
CA ALA A 184 -9.78 15.18 -7.55
C ALA A 184 -9.08 14.82 -6.23
N ARG A 185 -8.67 13.55 -6.06
CA ARG A 185 -7.86 13.11 -4.92
C ARG A 185 -6.49 13.78 -4.87
N ILE A 186 -5.81 13.91 -6.02
CA ILE A 186 -4.52 14.63 -6.12
C ILE A 186 -4.69 16.09 -5.67
N ARG A 187 -5.73 16.79 -6.18
CA ARG A 187 -6.01 18.17 -5.78
C ARG A 187 -6.35 18.28 -4.29
N GLN A 188 -7.12 17.34 -3.74
CA GLN A 188 -7.46 17.30 -2.32
C GLN A 188 -6.20 17.10 -1.46
N GLN A 189 -5.33 16.17 -1.83
CA GLN A 189 -4.08 15.88 -1.14
C GLN A 189 -3.14 17.11 -1.15
N ALA A 190 -3.01 17.77 -2.30
CA ALA A 190 -2.25 19.02 -2.42
C ALA A 190 -2.84 20.14 -1.54
N ALA A 191 -4.16 20.31 -1.54
CA ALA A 191 -4.82 21.33 -0.72
C ALA A 191 -4.63 21.08 0.79
N VAL A 192 -4.67 19.81 1.24
CA VAL A 192 -4.41 19.45 2.64
C VAL A 192 -2.95 19.75 3.01
N ARG A 193 -2.00 19.39 2.14
CA ARG A 193 -0.57 19.69 2.35
C ARG A 193 -0.33 21.20 2.47
N ASP A 194 -0.97 22.01 1.64
CA ASP A 194 -0.71 23.46 1.56
C ASP A 194 -1.51 24.28 2.60
N ALA A 195 -2.54 23.70 3.23
CA ALA A 195 -3.30 24.33 4.32
C ALA A 195 -2.48 24.50 5.61
N PRO A 196 -2.81 25.44 6.52
CA PRO A 196 -2.24 25.43 7.87
C PRO A 196 -2.65 24.15 8.63
N PRO A 197 -1.82 23.65 9.58
CA PRO A 197 -2.14 22.46 10.36
C PRO A 197 -3.44 22.63 11.15
N ALA A 198 -4.35 21.66 11.09
CA ALA A 198 -5.66 21.76 11.72
C ALA A 198 -5.63 21.41 13.22
N GLY A 199 -4.54 20.79 13.70
CA GLY A 199 -4.33 20.50 15.12
C GLY A 199 -2.95 19.90 15.42
N PRO A 200 -2.67 19.51 16.68
CA PRO A 200 -1.37 18.99 17.12
C PRO A 200 -0.82 17.85 16.27
N ALA A 201 -1.67 16.90 15.88
CA ALA A 201 -1.27 15.77 15.05
C ALA A 201 -0.73 16.19 13.68
N ASP A 202 -1.31 17.23 13.07
CA ASP A 202 -0.88 17.72 11.75
C ASP A 202 0.46 18.46 11.85
N VAL A 203 0.70 19.17 12.97
CA VAL A 203 1.99 19.83 13.22
C VAL A 203 3.11 18.78 13.27
N VAL A 204 2.90 17.70 14.02
CA VAL A 204 3.87 16.61 14.14
C VAL A 204 4.00 15.82 12.83
N GLN A 205 2.90 15.62 12.08
CA GLN A 205 2.99 15.00 10.75
C GLN A 205 3.86 15.81 9.79
N ARG A 206 3.64 17.13 9.69
CA ARG A 206 4.45 18.01 8.84
C ARG A 206 5.92 17.99 9.23
N GLN A 207 6.20 17.95 10.53
CA GLN A 207 7.56 17.79 11.03
C GLN A 207 8.19 16.47 10.57
N LEU A 208 7.45 15.35 10.65
CA LEU A 208 7.93 14.04 10.22
C LEU A 208 8.13 13.97 8.69
N ASP A 209 7.21 14.55 7.92
CA ASP A 209 7.31 14.63 6.46
C ASP A 209 8.56 15.42 6.04
N ALA A 210 8.79 16.59 6.67
CA ALA A 210 9.99 17.38 6.44
C ALA A 210 11.28 16.67 6.88
N TYR A 211 11.21 15.88 7.96
CA TYR A 211 12.31 15.03 8.43
C TYR A 211 12.68 13.97 7.38
N ASN A 212 11.69 13.27 6.82
CA ASN A 212 11.88 12.26 5.78
C ASN A 212 12.34 12.87 4.45
N ALA A 213 11.88 14.07 4.12
CA ALA A 213 12.38 14.85 2.99
C ALA A 213 13.80 15.41 3.22
N ARG A 214 14.30 15.37 4.47
CA ARG A 214 15.56 15.99 4.92
C ARG A 214 15.60 17.49 4.60
N ASP A 215 14.44 18.14 4.65
CA ASP A 215 14.28 19.56 4.35
C ASP A 215 14.25 20.36 5.66
N ILE A 216 15.37 20.98 5.98
CA ILE A 216 15.50 21.77 7.22
C ILE A 216 14.62 23.03 7.20
N GLU A 217 14.38 23.61 6.02
CA GLU A 217 13.59 24.84 5.89
C GLU A 217 12.09 24.53 6.01
N ALA A 218 11.65 23.33 5.62
CA ALA A 218 10.31 22.83 5.91
C ALA A 218 10.16 22.28 7.36
N PHE A 219 11.25 21.81 7.98
CA PHE A 219 11.22 21.21 9.32
C PHE A 219 11.10 22.25 10.44
N MET A 220 11.89 23.32 10.40
CA MET A 220 11.95 24.31 11.49
C MET A 220 10.65 25.08 11.76
N PRO A 221 9.80 25.41 10.76
CA PRO A 221 8.51 26.07 10.99
C PRO A 221 7.55 25.31 11.93
N ALA A 222 7.69 23.99 12.05
CA ALA A 222 6.88 23.18 12.97
C ALA A 222 7.27 23.38 14.45
N TRP A 223 8.42 24.00 14.75
CA TRP A 223 8.92 24.22 16.10
C TRP A 223 8.70 25.65 16.55
N ALA A 224 8.40 25.87 17.83
CA ALA A 224 8.34 27.20 18.43
C ALA A 224 9.75 27.81 18.57
N GLU A 225 9.87 29.13 18.60
CA GLU A 225 11.18 29.81 18.70
C GLU A 225 11.92 29.42 20.00
N ASP A 226 11.18 29.26 21.10
CA ASP A 226 11.64 28.92 22.45
C ASP A 226 11.51 27.41 22.78
N CYS A 227 11.44 26.57 21.76
CA CYS A 227 11.22 25.13 21.93
C CYS A 227 12.32 24.41 22.71
N LEU A 228 11.99 23.28 23.33
CA LEU A 228 12.92 22.48 24.14
C LEU A 228 12.96 21.02 23.67
N TYR A 229 14.17 20.50 23.44
CA TYR A 229 14.39 19.13 22.94
C TYR A 229 15.11 18.29 24.00
N TYR A 230 14.48 17.19 24.41
CA TYR A 230 14.96 16.33 25.50
C TYR A 230 15.29 14.90 25.05
N ALA A 231 16.33 14.32 25.64
CA ALA A 231 16.42 12.87 25.80
C ALA A 231 15.54 12.48 26.99
N PHE A 232 14.65 11.52 26.80
CA PHE A 232 13.75 11.07 27.86
C PHE A 232 14.55 10.47 29.05
N PRO A 233 14.19 10.78 30.31
CA PRO A 233 13.02 11.58 30.70
C PRO A 233 13.22 13.10 30.71
N ASP A 234 14.41 13.61 31.03
CA ASP A 234 14.58 15.02 31.41
C ASP A 234 15.93 15.64 31.01
N THR A 235 16.75 14.95 30.21
CA THR A 235 18.04 15.50 29.76
C THR A 235 17.84 16.47 28.61
N LEU A 236 18.05 17.77 28.84
CA LEU A 236 17.96 18.79 27.78
C LEU A 236 19.13 18.62 26.79
N LEU A 237 18.82 18.47 25.51
CA LEU A 237 19.80 18.28 24.42
C LEU A 237 19.93 19.48 23.49
N ALA A 238 18.87 20.29 23.38
CA ALA A 238 18.87 21.55 22.63
C ALA A 238 17.74 22.46 23.12
N SER A 239 17.99 23.77 23.06
CA SER A 239 17.05 24.83 23.38
C SER A 239 16.98 25.84 22.24
N GLY A 240 15.75 26.09 21.77
CA GLY A 240 15.43 27.04 20.71
C GLY A 240 15.83 26.59 19.31
N HIS A 241 15.38 27.37 18.33
CA HIS A 241 15.56 27.06 16.90
C HIS A 241 17.01 26.83 16.49
N ALA A 242 17.96 27.64 16.97
CA ALA A 242 19.35 27.58 16.52
C ALA A 242 20.00 26.23 16.83
N GLU A 243 19.83 25.73 18.07
CA GLU A 243 20.42 24.47 18.50
C GLU A 243 19.72 23.27 17.88
N ILE A 244 18.38 23.29 17.79
CA ILE A 244 17.63 22.22 17.12
C ILE A 244 17.99 22.16 15.64
N ARG A 245 18.06 23.31 14.94
CA ARG A 245 18.44 23.37 13.53
C ARG A 245 19.84 22.80 13.30
N ALA A 246 20.83 23.21 14.09
CA ALA A 246 22.20 22.71 13.96
C ALA A 246 22.28 21.18 14.09
N ARG A 247 21.53 20.60 15.05
CA ARG A 247 21.48 19.14 15.23
C ARG A 247 20.85 18.40 14.04
N HIS A 248 19.80 18.98 13.44
CA HIS A 248 19.07 18.33 12.34
C HIS A 248 19.76 18.53 10.98
N VAL A 249 20.44 19.66 10.75
CA VAL A 249 21.26 19.85 9.54
C VAL A 249 22.32 18.76 9.40
N GLU A 250 23.00 18.43 10.51
CA GLU A 250 23.95 17.31 10.54
C GLU A 250 23.25 15.97 10.31
N ARG A 251 22.13 15.74 10.99
CA ARG A 251 21.33 14.51 10.84
C ARG A 251 20.87 14.29 9.39
N PHE A 252 20.46 15.36 8.71
CA PHE A 252 19.92 15.32 7.35
C PHE A 252 20.99 15.05 6.28
N GLN A 253 22.28 14.98 6.65
CA GLN A 253 23.32 14.45 5.78
C GLN A 253 23.29 12.91 5.67
N GLU A 254 22.57 12.20 6.56
CA GLU A 254 22.45 10.74 6.50
C GLU A 254 21.65 10.33 5.24
N PRO A 255 22.25 9.58 4.29
CA PRO A 255 21.61 9.26 3.01
C PRO A 255 20.38 8.35 3.16
N ASP A 256 20.40 7.44 4.12
CA ASP A 256 19.36 6.42 4.35
C ASP A 256 18.36 6.82 5.43
N LEU A 257 18.39 8.09 5.87
CA LEU A 257 17.55 8.57 6.95
C LEU A 257 16.07 8.52 6.56
N HIS A 258 15.30 7.74 7.31
CA HIS A 258 13.84 7.66 7.11
C HIS A 258 13.13 7.22 8.39
N GLY A 259 12.19 8.01 8.87
CA GLY A 259 11.29 7.70 9.98
C GLY A 259 9.97 7.10 9.46
N ARG A 260 9.70 5.86 9.84
CA ARG A 260 8.42 5.19 9.57
C ARG A 260 7.53 5.25 10.80
N LEU A 261 6.42 5.98 10.71
CA LEU A 261 5.40 6.03 11.76
C LEU A 261 4.72 4.66 11.91
N VAL A 262 4.78 4.09 13.10
CA VAL A 262 4.11 2.83 13.47
C VAL A 262 2.74 3.13 14.07
N ASN A 263 2.66 4.11 14.97
CA ASN A 263 1.43 4.50 15.64
C ASN A 263 1.53 5.95 16.15
N ARG A 264 0.40 6.66 16.17
CA ARG A 264 0.29 8.00 16.77
C ARG A 264 -0.86 8.03 17.78
N ILE A 265 -0.58 8.55 18.96
CA ILE A 265 -1.57 8.84 20.00
C ILE A 265 -1.68 10.35 20.15
N VAL A 266 -2.91 10.87 20.17
CA VAL A 266 -3.18 12.30 20.36
C VAL A 266 -4.03 12.46 21.62
N ASN A 267 -3.55 13.22 22.58
CA ASN A 267 -4.27 13.55 23.81
C ASN A 267 -4.13 15.05 24.11
N GLY A 268 -5.10 15.83 23.64
CA GLY A 268 -5.07 17.28 23.75
C GLY A 268 -3.89 17.87 22.98
N ASP A 269 -3.01 18.57 23.69
CA ASP A 269 -1.78 19.18 23.18
C ASP A 269 -0.58 18.22 23.12
N ILE A 270 -0.73 16.99 23.62
CA ILE A 270 0.32 15.97 23.56
C ILE A 270 0.10 15.02 22.38
N VAL A 271 1.16 14.83 21.59
CA VAL A 271 1.22 13.83 20.52
C VAL A 271 2.35 12.86 20.84
N VAL A 272 2.08 11.56 20.74
CA VAL A 272 3.09 10.51 20.94
C VAL A 272 3.19 9.68 19.67
N ASP A 273 4.37 9.69 19.08
CA ASP A 273 4.71 8.88 17.92
C ASP A 273 5.58 7.71 18.35
N GLN A 274 5.15 6.53 17.89
CA GLN A 274 5.98 5.34 17.86
C GLN A 274 6.51 5.20 16.44
N GLU A 275 7.83 5.27 16.29
CA GLU A 275 8.50 5.27 14.99
C GLU A 275 9.58 4.19 14.93
N ILE A 276 9.86 3.74 13.71
CA ILE A 276 11.08 2.99 13.39
C ILE A 276 11.89 3.88 12.45
N VAL A 277 13.09 4.27 12.88
CA VAL A 277 13.94 5.19 12.12
C VAL A 277 15.13 4.42 11.54
N THR A 278 15.25 4.43 10.22
CA THR A 278 16.43 3.95 9.49
C THR A 278 17.56 4.97 9.63
N ARG A 279 18.75 4.49 9.98
CA ARG A 279 19.94 5.29 10.28
C ARG A 279 21.23 4.59 9.88
N ASN A 280 22.29 5.38 9.77
CA ASN A 280 23.63 4.88 9.49
C ASN A 280 24.47 4.80 10.77
N PHE A 281 24.70 3.57 11.25
CA PHE A 281 25.53 3.29 12.41
C PHE A 281 26.96 2.94 11.98
N ALA A 282 27.89 2.91 12.94
CA ALA A 282 29.30 2.60 12.68
C ALA A 282 29.51 1.26 11.95
N ASP A 283 28.67 0.26 12.25
CA ASP A 283 28.77 -1.10 11.70
C ASP A 283 27.91 -1.32 10.43
N GLY A 284 27.23 -0.27 9.95
CA GLY A 284 26.36 -0.28 8.78
C GLY A 284 24.98 0.35 9.02
N PRO A 285 24.13 0.38 7.98
CA PRO A 285 22.77 0.86 8.10
C PRO A 285 21.92 -0.08 8.96
N GLY A 286 20.95 0.47 9.67
CA GLY A 286 20.02 -0.28 10.50
C GLY A 286 18.84 0.56 10.94
N GLU A 287 18.05 0.01 11.85
CA GLU A 287 16.84 0.63 12.37
C GLU A 287 16.92 0.83 13.88
N ILE A 288 16.20 1.83 14.39
CA ILE A 288 16.03 2.03 15.83
C ILE A 288 14.57 2.38 16.13
N ASP A 289 14.02 1.78 17.19
CA ASP A 289 12.71 2.19 17.69
C ASP A 289 12.84 3.55 18.39
N VAL A 290 11.92 4.46 18.09
CA VAL A 290 11.84 5.78 18.71
C VAL A 290 10.45 5.99 19.28
N THR A 291 10.38 6.37 20.55
CA THR A 291 9.18 6.98 21.11
C THR A 291 9.43 8.48 21.20
N ALA A 292 8.74 9.24 20.35
CA ALA A 292 8.79 10.69 20.32
C ALA A 292 7.51 11.24 20.95
N ILE A 293 7.67 12.11 21.95
CA ILE A 293 6.55 12.75 22.65
C ILE A 293 6.68 14.24 22.36
N TYR A 294 5.60 14.87 21.93
CA TYR A 294 5.56 16.28 21.55
C TYR A 294 4.49 17.00 22.36
N GLU A 295 4.85 18.16 22.93
CA GLU A 295 3.89 19.17 23.39
C GLU A 295 3.73 20.21 22.28
N VAL A 296 2.49 20.41 21.83
CA VAL A 296 2.15 21.33 20.73
C VAL A 296 1.22 22.42 21.25
N ARG A 297 1.62 23.67 21.08
CA ARG A 297 0.79 24.84 21.43
C ARG A 297 0.56 25.70 20.21
N GLY A 298 -0.71 26.05 19.97
CA GLY A 298 -1.09 26.66 18.70
C GLY A 298 -0.76 25.72 17.54
N HIS A 299 0.11 26.16 16.64
CA HIS A 299 0.54 25.39 15.47
C HIS A 299 2.02 24.99 15.51
N GLN A 300 2.64 24.94 16.70
CA GLN A 300 4.07 24.70 16.85
C GLN A 300 4.39 23.78 18.04
N ILE A 301 5.43 22.95 17.86
CA ILE A 301 6.02 22.09 18.89
C ILE A 301 6.80 22.98 19.86
N THR A 302 6.37 23.02 21.12
CA THR A 302 7.05 23.74 22.20
C THR A 302 8.04 22.85 22.94
N LYS A 303 7.76 21.55 23.06
CA LYS A 303 8.67 20.59 23.68
C LYS A 303 8.62 19.25 22.98
N ALA A 304 9.75 18.56 22.97
CA ALA A 304 9.82 17.19 22.49
C ALA A 304 10.73 16.32 23.37
N TRP A 305 10.34 15.08 23.61
CA TRP A 305 11.11 14.08 24.34
C TRP A 305 11.29 12.84 23.48
N PHE A 306 12.53 12.37 23.37
CA PHE A 306 12.86 11.21 22.56
C PHE A 306 13.44 10.10 23.44
N LYS A 307 12.79 8.94 23.40
CA LYS A 307 13.31 7.69 23.95
C LYS A 307 13.76 6.79 22.81
N LEU A 308 15.05 6.53 22.74
CA LEU A 308 15.64 5.63 21.75
C LEU A 308 15.68 4.19 22.29
N GLY A 309 15.32 3.23 21.44
CA GLY A 309 15.47 1.79 21.67
C GLY A 309 16.89 1.30 21.37
N GLN A 310 17.04 0.00 21.18
CA GLN A 310 18.32 -0.59 20.76
C GLN A 310 18.42 -0.61 19.23
N PRO A 311 19.56 -0.19 18.64
CA PRO A 311 19.81 -0.33 17.20
C PRO A 311 19.76 -1.80 16.74
N ARG A 312 19.17 -2.01 15.56
CA ARG A 312 19.11 -3.30 14.86
C ARG A 312 19.73 -3.12 13.47
N LEU A 313 20.91 -3.69 13.25
CA LEU A 313 21.60 -3.59 11.95
C LEU A 313 20.88 -4.42 10.89
N HIS A 314 20.86 -3.93 9.65
CA HIS A 314 20.42 -4.76 8.53
C HIS A 314 21.38 -5.93 8.33
N ALA A 315 20.85 -7.11 8.03
CA ALA A 315 21.67 -8.27 7.70
C ALA A 315 22.53 -7.94 6.47
N ARG A 316 23.83 -8.22 6.53
CA ARG A 316 24.69 -8.09 5.35
C ARG A 316 24.21 -9.10 4.29
N PRO A 317 24.07 -8.70 3.01
CA PRO A 317 23.82 -9.66 1.94
C PRO A 317 24.94 -10.71 1.94
N ALA A 318 24.55 -11.98 1.79
CA ALA A 318 25.49 -13.10 1.62
C ALA A 318 26.18 -13.06 0.26
#